data_AF-A0A938A8P7-F1
#
_entry.id   AF-A0A938A8P7-F1
#
_cell.length_a   1.000
_cell.length_b   1.000
_cell.length_c   1.000
_cell.angle_alpha   90.00
_cell.angle_beta   90.00
_cell.angle_gamma   90.00
#
_symmetry.space_group_name_H-M   'P 1'
#
loop_
_entity.id
_entity.type
_entity.pdbx_description
1 polymer ?
#
loop_
_entity_poly.entity_id
_entity_poly.type
_entity_poly.pdbx_seq_one_letter_code
_entity_poly.pdbx_strand_id
1 'polypeptide(L)'
;MLRMILAVVVIVLAGASVARAQSYDQLSAWCYGDSTDDQTIQGCDAVIASGRAQGKDLAAAYGARAYAYNRKGDYARAMVDHNVAIGMNPSDAMLRNNRGWTYNNMRQYERALQDLDEAVRLNPRLAEAYNNRGVSYNGLRQYDRAIQEYDEAIRLRPGYPVATRNRELAVRNRDQAGGSSGGTGRTSGGSLSGGPTPSPPVTTGPAVSGNSSGGPRGGGTDVILQRSPETNPR
;
A
#
# COMPACT_ATOMS: atom_id res chain seq x y z
N MET A 1 -59.36 -40.79 -17.97
CA MET A 1 -57.90 -40.80 -17.68
C MET A 1 -57.39 -39.37 -17.82
N LEU A 2 -57.63 -38.64 -16.74
CA LEU A 2 -57.42 -37.21 -16.55
C LEU A 2 -56.49 -37.15 -15.33
N ARG A 3 -55.45 -36.30 -15.38
CA ARG A 3 -54.39 -36.12 -14.35
C ARG A 3 -53.25 -37.15 -14.43
N MET A 4 -52.10 -36.78 -15.02
CA MET A 4 -50.76 -37.08 -14.44
C MET A 4 -49.52 -36.66 -15.26
N ILE A 5 -49.61 -35.88 -16.34
CA ILE A 5 -48.39 -35.48 -17.10
C ILE A 5 -48.33 -33.97 -17.30
N LEU A 6 -48.47 -33.21 -16.22
CA LEU A 6 -48.31 -31.76 -16.24
C LEU A 6 -47.65 -31.28 -14.94
N ALA A 7 -46.42 -31.73 -14.64
CA ALA A 7 -45.66 -31.20 -13.50
C ALA A 7 -44.16 -31.59 -13.48
N VAL A 8 -43.40 -31.50 -14.58
CA VAL A 8 -41.91 -31.49 -14.47
C VAL A 8 -41.26 -30.63 -15.55
N VAL A 9 -41.80 -29.44 -15.79
CA VAL A 9 -41.07 -28.39 -16.52
C VAL A 9 -41.31 -27.09 -15.75
N VAL A 10 -40.26 -26.29 -15.53
CA VAL A 10 -40.26 -24.96 -14.89
C VAL A 10 -40.34 -25.10 -13.34
N ILE A 11 -39.35 -24.83 -12.48
CA ILE A 11 -38.22 -23.89 -12.46
C ILE A 11 -37.15 -24.52 -11.54
N VAL A 12 -35.96 -24.85 -12.06
CA VAL A 12 -34.78 -24.89 -11.18
C VAL A 12 -34.55 -23.44 -10.79
N LEU A 13 -34.86 -23.10 -9.55
CA LEU A 13 -34.51 -21.81 -8.97
C LEU A 13 -32.99 -21.74 -8.99
N ALA A 14 -32.47 -21.11 -10.04
CA ALA A 14 -31.11 -20.65 -10.11
C ALA A 14 -30.92 -19.67 -8.95
N GLY A 15 -30.48 -20.18 -7.80
CA GLY A 15 -29.69 -19.44 -6.83
C GLY A 15 -28.32 -19.10 -7.40
N ALA A 16 -28.25 -18.69 -8.67
CA ALA A 16 -27.15 -17.90 -9.16
C ALA A 16 -27.37 -16.54 -8.52
N SER A 17 -26.68 -16.27 -7.42
CA SER A 17 -26.43 -14.92 -6.95
C SER A 17 -26.12 -14.10 -8.20
N VAL A 18 -27.06 -13.27 -8.65
CA VAL A 18 -26.78 -12.32 -9.71
C VAL A 18 -25.71 -11.44 -9.10
N ALA A 19 -24.45 -11.72 -9.42
CA ALA A 19 -23.36 -10.84 -9.13
C ALA A 19 -23.78 -9.52 -9.78
N ARG A 20 -24.25 -8.57 -8.97
CA ARG A 20 -24.62 -7.25 -9.48
C ARG A 20 -23.38 -6.77 -10.23
N ALA A 21 -23.52 -6.56 -11.54
CA ALA A 21 -22.48 -5.93 -12.32
C ALA A 21 -22.20 -4.59 -11.65
N GLN A 22 -21.00 -4.46 -11.10
CA GLN A 22 -20.64 -3.27 -10.33
C GLN A 22 -20.57 -2.08 -11.28
N SER A 23 -21.10 -0.94 -10.87
CA SER A 23 -21.01 0.27 -11.69
C SER A 23 -19.57 0.76 -11.76
N TYR A 24 -19.23 1.50 -12.81
CA TYR A 24 -17.92 2.15 -12.90
C TYR A 24 -17.64 3.01 -11.67
N ASP A 25 -18.65 3.72 -11.16
CA ASP A 25 -18.51 4.58 -9.99
C ASP A 25 -18.11 3.77 -8.75
N GLN A 26 -18.75 2.62 -8.53
CA GLN A 26 -18.39 1.71 -7.44
C GLN A 26 -16.96 1.16 -7.60
N LEU A 27 -16.59 0.74 -8.81
CA LEU A 27 -15.26 0.22 -9.11
C LEU A 27 -14.17 1.30 -8.95
N SER A 28 -14.46 2.53 -9.36
CA SER A 28 -13.56 3.67 -9.18
C SER A 28 -13.36 4.01 -7.70
N ALA A 29 -14.43 3.91 -6.90
CA ALA A 29 -14.35 4.10 -5.45
C ALA A 29 -13.45 3.05 -4.79
N TRP A 30 -13.47 1.81 -5.28
CA TRP A 30 -12.55 0.77 -4.81
C TRP A 30 -11.09 1.02 -5.18
N CYS A 31 -10.84 1.59 -6.36
CA CYS A 31 -9.47 1.89 -6.78
C CYS A 31 -8.82 2.99 -5.90
N TYR A 32 -9.58 4.02 -5.53
CA TYR A 32 -9.05 5.21 -4.88
C TYR A 32 -9.40 5.34 -3.38
N GLY A 33 -10.24 4.47 -2.83
CA GLY A 33 -10.77 4.56 -1.47
C GLY A 33 -10.23 3.50 -0.51
N ASP A 34 -10.83 3.46 0.68
CA ASP A 34 -10.58 2.42 1.68
C ASP A 34 -11.23 1.12 1.23
N SER A 35 -10.41 0.21 0.69
CA SER A 35 -10.85 -1.07 0.13
C SER A 35 -9.82 -2.16 0.43
N THR A 36 -10.25 -3.43 0.37
CA THR A 36 -9.32 -4.55 0.47
C THR A 36 -8.39 -4.57 -0.74
N ASP A 37 -7.24 -5.23 -0.63
CA ASP A 37 -6.31 -5.36 -1.77
C ASP A 37 -6.99 -5.94 -3.02
N ASP A 38 -7.87 -6.94 -2.84
CA ASP A 38 -8.60 -7.55 -3.95
C ASP A 38 -9.59 -6.58 -4.58
N GLN A 39 -10.31 -5.80 -3.78
CA GLN A 39 -11.23 -4.77 -4.26
C GLN A 39 -10.48 -3.65 -4.97
N THR A 40 -9.34 -3.19 -4.44
CA THR A 40 -8.50 -2.17 -5.08
C THR A 40 -7.98 -2.67 -6.42
N ILE A 41 -7.50 -3.91 -6.51
CA ILE A 41 -7.05 -4.49 -7.77
C ILE A 41 -8.21 -4.53 -8.77
N GLN A 42 -9.35 -5.08 -8.37
CA GLN A 42 -10.54 -5.16 -9.23
C GLN A 42 -11.02 -3.77 -9.70
N GLY A 43 -11.06 -2.80 -8.79
CA GLY A 43 -11.46 -1.43 -9.08
C GLY A 43 -10.51 -0.75 -10.05
N CYS A 44 -9.20 -0.85 -9.80
CA CYS A 44 -8.19 -0.24 -10.67
C CYS A 44 -8.09 -0.93 -12.03
N ASP A 45 -8.30 -2.24 -12.11
CA ASP A 45 -8.42 -2.95 -13.40
C ASP A 45 -9.54 -2.34 -14.26
N ALA A 46 -10.70 -2.07 -13.67
CA ALA A 46 -11.81 -1.44 -14.37
C ALA A 46 -11.50 0.01 -14.76
N VAL A 47 -10.87 0.80 -13.88
CA VAL A 47 -10.47 2.18 -14.17
C VAL A 47 -9.50 2.22 -15.35
N ILE A 48 -8.47 1.38 -15.33
CA ILE A 48 -7.45 1.29 -16.39
C ILE A 48 -8.07 0.82 -17.71
N ALA A 49 -8.89 -0.22 -17.68
CA ALA A 49 -9.52 -0.78 -18.89
C ALA A 49 -10.57 0.15 -19.51
N SER A 50 -11.20 1.03 -18.71
CA SER A 50 -12.26 1.91 -19.19
C SER A 50 -11.79 3.00 -20.16
N GLY A 51 -10.50 3.36 -20.15
CA GLY A 51 -9.96 4.51 -20.88
C GLY A 51 -10.46 5.87 -20.39
N ARG A 52 -11.23 5.92 -19.29
CA ARG A 52 -11.80 7.16 -18.73
C ARG A 52 -10.78 7.98 -17.94
N ALA A 53 -9.88 7.32 -17.22
CA ALA A 53 -8.81 7.97 -16.48
C ALA A 53 -7.62 8.30 -17.41
N GLN A 54 -7.03 9.48 -17.24
CA GLN A 54 -5.90 9.95 -18.06
C GLN A 54 -4.86 10.65 -17.21
N GLY A 55 -3.64 10.80 -17.75
CA GLY A 55 -2.55 11.53 -17.12
C GLY A 55 -2.32 11.08 -15.66
N LYS A 56 -2.38 12.04 -14.74
CA LYS A 56 -2.15 11.80 -13.30
C LYS A 56 -3.17 10.86 -12.66
N ASP A 57 -4.42 10.84 -13.13
CA ASP A 57 -5.46 10.00 -12.53
C ASP A 57 -5.28 8.53 -12.95
N LEU A 58 -4.82 8.32 -14.19
CA LEU A 58 -4.40 7.01 -14.67
C LEU A 58 -3.12 6.55 -13.95
N ALA A 59 -2.16 7.45 -13.75
CA ALA A 59 -0.96 7.16 -12.97
C ALA A 59 -1.31 6.72 -11.53
N ALA A 60 -2.27 7.40 -10.91
CA ALA A 60 -2.76 7.06 -9.57
C ALA A 60 -3.41 5.67 -9.54
N ALA A 61 -4.19 5.30 -10.57
CA ALA A 61 -4.79 3.97 -10.66
C ALA A 61 -3.74 2.85 -10.76
N TYR A 62 -2.71 3.03 -11.61
CA TYR A 62 -1.58 2.11 -11.67
C TYR A 62 -0.83 2.06 -10.33
N GLY A 63 -0.56 3.21 -9.72
CA GLY A 63 0.13 3.27 -8.41
C GLY A 63 -0.66 2.58 -7.28
N ALA A 64 -1.98 2.73 -7.26
CA ALA A 64 -2.87 2.08 -6.30
C ALA A 64 -2.90 0.55 -6.49
N ARG A 65 -3.00 0.09 -7.74
CA ARG A 65 -2.95 -1.34 -8.05
C ARG A 65 -1.59 -1.95 -7.72
N ALA A 66 -0.50 -1.23 -8.04
CA ALA A 66 0.86 -1.64 -7.68
C ALA A 66 1.03 -1.81 -6.17
N TYR A 67 0.50 -0.85 -5.40
CA TYR A 67 0.51 -0.89 -3.96
C TYR A 67 -0.23 -2.12 -3.39
N ALA A 68 -1.41 -2.43 -3.93
CA ALA A 68 -2.18 -3.60 -3.55
C ALA A 68 -1.45 -4.92 -3.91
N TYR A 69 -0.88 -5.03 -5.11
CA TYR A 69 -0.04 -6.18 -5.48
C TYR A 69 1.15 -6.36 -4.54
N ASN A 70 1.80 -5.26 -4.14
CA ASN A 70 2.91 -5.31 -3.19
C ASN A 70 2.48 -5.83 -1.82
N ARG A 71 1.32 -5.39 -1.28
CA ARG A 71 0.77 -5.92 -0.02
C ARG A 71 0.46 -7.41 -0.09
N LYS A 72 0.06 -7.91 -1.26
CA LYS A 72 -0.15 -9.34 -1.54
C LYS A 72 1.15 -10.12 -1.80
N GLY A 73 2.30 -9.45 -1.87
CA GLY A 73 3.60 -10.07 -2.18
C GLY A 73 3.83 -10.33 -3.68
N ASP A 74 2.93 -9.88 -4.55
CA ASP A 74 3.09 -9.97 -6.00
C ASP A 74 3.96 -8.81 -6.53
N TYR A 75 5.24 -8.87 -6.19
CA TYR A 75 6.18 -7.81 -6.52
C TYR A 75 6.38 -7.67 -8.04
N ALA A 76 6.24 -8.74 -8.81
CA ALA A 76 6.41 -8.71 -10.26
C ALA A 76 5.36 -7.80 -10.91
N ARG A 77 4.07 -7.98 -10.58
CA ARG A 77 3.01 -7.11 -11.10
C ARG A 77 3.12 -5.70 -10.52
N ALA A 78 3.46 -5.57 -9.23
CA ALA A 78 3.67 -4.27 -8.61
C ALA A 78 4.72 -3.43 -9.34
N MET A 79 5.86 -4.03 -9.72
CA MET A 79 6.93 -3.33 -10.43
C MET A 79 6.53 -2.85 -11.82
N VAL A 80 5.73 -3.64 -12.55
CA VAL A 80 5.19 -3.23 -13.85
C VAL A 80 4.35 -1.96 -13.70
N ASP A 81 3.39 -1.99 -12.78
CA ASP A 81 2.47 -0.88 -12.57
C ASP A 81 3.18 0.37 -12.01
N HIS A 82 4.14 0.20 -11.09
CA HIS A 82 4.94 1.33 -10.58
C HIS A 82 5.72 2.02 -11.70
N ASN A 83 6.30 1.25 -12.63
CA ASN A 83 7.05 1.82 -13.76
C ASN A 83 6.14 2.65 -14.66
N VAL A 84 4.92 2.14 -14.93
CA VAL A 84 3.92 2.88 -15.72
C VAL A 84 3.50 4.15 -14.99
N ALA A 85 3.16 4.06 -13.71
CA ALA A 85 2.72 5.20 -12.90
C ALA A 85 3.79 6.31 -12.84
N ILE A 86 5.04 5.95 -12.56
CA ILE A 86 6.16 6.91 -12.50
C ILE A 86 6.44 7.52 -13.87
N GLY A 87 6.32 6.75 -14.96
CA GLY A 87 6.47 7.28 -16.31
C GLY A 87 5.40 8.32 -16.66
N MET A 88 4.17 8.14 -16.16
CA MET A 88 3.07 9.07 -16.37
C MET A 88 3.13 10.31 -15.45
N ASN A 89 3.61 10.16 -14.21
CA ASN A 89 3.68 11.24 -13.22
C ASN A 89 5.02 11.22 -12.48
N PRO A 90 6.13 11.63 -13.13
CA PRO A 90 7.48 11.48 -12.58
C PRO A 90 7.78 12.39 -11.38
N SER A 91 6.97 13.43 -11.16
CA SER A 91 7.12 14.38 -10.05
C SER A 91 6.37 13.96 -8.78
N ASP A 92 5.60 12.87 -8.81
CA ASP A 92 4.92 12.34 -7.62
C ASP A 92 5.91 11.55 -6.75
N ALA A 93 6.36 12.19 -5.67
CA ALA A 93 7.23 11.59 -4.66
C ALA A 93 6.67 10.30 -4.06
N MET A 94 5.35 10.17 -3.94
CA MET A 94 4.72 8.98 -3.37
C MET A 94 4.92 7.76 -4.26
N LEU A 95 4.83 7.90 -5.58
CA LEU A 95 5.06 6.79 -6.51
C LEU A 95 6.47 6.22 -6.38
N ARG A 96 7.47 7.10 -6.26
CA ARG A 96 8.86 6.73 -5.99
C ARG A 96 9.00 6.02 -4.64
N ASN A 97 8.43 6.59 -3.58
CA ASN A 97 8.42 5.97 -2.27
C ASN A 97 7.78 4.58 -2.26
N ASN A 98 6.66 4.39 -2.98
CA ASN A 98 5.95 3.12 -3.05
C ASN A 98 6.78 2.05 -3.77
N ARG A 99 7.47 2.41 -4.86
CA ARG A 99 8.38 1.48 -5.55
C ARG A 99 9.62 1.16 -4.71
N GLY A 100 10.17 2.16 -4.00
CA GLY A 100 11.23 1.96 -3.01
C GLY A 100 10.83 1.00 -1.90
N TRP A 101 9.59 1.10 -1.41
CA TRP A 101 9.03 0.14 -0.46
C TRP A 101 8.92 -1.28 -1.03
N THR A 102 8.49 -1.43 -2.28
CA THR A 102 8.51 -2.72 -2.98
C THR A 102 9.92 -3.30 -3.07
N TYR A 103 10.92 -2.50 -3.44
CA TYR A 103 12.31 -2.96 -3.45
C TYR A 103 12.82 -3.37 -2.05
N ASN A 104 12.43 -2.66 -0.99
CA ASN A 104 12.73 -3.06 0.39
C ASN A 104 12.14 -4.43 0.73
N ASN A 105 10.87 -4.69 0.36
CA ASN A 105 10.24 -5.98 0.57
C ASN A 105 10.92 -7.11 -0.24
N MET A 106 11.49 -6.78 -1.40
CA MET A 106 12.33 -7.68 -2.20
C MET A 106 13.79 -7.77 -1.70
N ARG A 107 14.15 -7.08 -0.60
CA ARG A 107 15.52 -6.97 -0.06
C ARG A 107 16.55 -6.39 -1.05
N GLN A 108 16.09 -5.61 -2.03
CA GLN A 108 16.94 -4.89 -2.99
C GLN A 108 17.20 -3.47 -2.50
N TYR A 109 17.93 -3.36 -1.38
CA TYR A 109 18.02 -2.11 -0.62
C TYR A 109 18.71 -0.97 -1.38
N GLU A 110 19.71 -1.24 -2.20
CA GLU A 110 20.38 -0.22 -3.01
C GLU A 110 19.45 0.38 -4.07
N ARG A 111 18.60 -0.44 -4.69
CA ARG A 111 17.57 0.03 -5.62
C ARG A 111 16.47 0.80 -4.91
N ALA A 112 16.08 0.34 -3.71
CA ALA A 112 15.15 1.08 -2.86
C ALA A 112 15.68 2.49 -2.56
N LEU A 113 16.96 2.61 -2.17
CA LEU A 113 17.58 3.90 -1.90
C LEU A 113 17.55 4.85 -3.09
N GLN A 114 17.78 4.36 -4.33
CA GLN A 114 17.70 5.22 -5.52
C GLN A 114 16.32 5.87 -5.68
N ASP A 115 15.25 5.12 -5.50
CA ASP A 115 13.88 5.66 -5.58
C ASP A 115 13.53 6.53 -4.37
N LEU A 116 13.99 6.16 -3.19
CA LEU A 116 13.67 6.88 -1.96
C LEU A 116 14.45 8.20 -1.85
N ASP A 117 15.69 8.26 -2.35
CA ASP A 117 16.46 9.50 -2.48
C ASP A 117 15.73 10.46 -3.43
N GLU A 118 15.20 9.96 -4.55
CA GLU A 118 14.39 10.76 -5.47
C GLU A 118 13.06 11.20 -4.84
N ALA A 119 12.40 10.33 -4.07
CA ALA A 119 11.18 10.68 -3.33
C ALA A 119 11.43 11.83 -2.33
N VAL A 120 12.53 11.78 -1.57
CA VAL A 120 12.93 12.85 -0.65
C VAL A 120 13.31 14.12 -1.41
N ARG A 121 13.99 14.02 -2.56
CA ARG A 121 14.32 15.16 -3.41
C ARG A 121 13.06 15.88 -3.91
N LEU A 122 12.04 15.12 -4.33
CA LEU A 122 10.76 15.64 -4.82
C LEU A 122 9.89 16.20 -3.69
N ASN A 123 9.87 15.54 -2.53
CA ASN A 123 9.15 15.99 -1.34
C ASN A 123 9.99 15.76 -0.06
N PRO A 124 10.75 16.77 0.39
CA PRO A 124 11.56 16.69 1.61
C PRO A 124 10.74 16.58 2.91
N ARG A 125 9.40 16.65 2.84
CA ARG A 125 8.53 16.51 4.01
C ARG A 125 7.81 15.15 4.06
N LEU A 126 8.14 14.23 3.15
CA LEU A 126 7.52 12.91 3.07
C LEU A 126 8.13 11.96 4.12
N ALA A 127 7.55 11.94 5.32
CA ALA A 127 8.03 11.12 6.45
C ALA A 127 8.13 9.62 6.12
N GLU A 128 7.24 9.09 5.28
CA GLU A 128 7.27 7.71 4.78
C GLU A 128 8.57 7.38 4.04
N ALA A 129 9.06 8.31 3.22
CA ALA A 129 10.28 8.11 2.44
C ALA A 129 11.50 8.01 3.36
N TYR A 130 11.61 8.88 4.37
CA TYR A 130 12.66 8.80 5.39
C TYR A 130 12.59 7.49 6.17
N ASN A 131 11.40 7.06 6.63
CA ASN A 131 11.26 5.75 7.27
C ASN A 131 11.73 4.61 6.34
N ASN A 132 11.35 4.64 5.08
CA ASN A 132 11.73 3.60 4.13
C ASN A 132 13.22 3.63 3.77
N ARG A 133 13.90 4.79 3.77
CA ARG A 133 15.37 4.89 3.65
C ARG A 133 16.04 4.28 4.87
N GLY A 134 15.50 4.55 6.05
CA GLY A 134 15.94 3.91 7.29
C GLY A 134 15.85 2.38 7.21
N VAL A 135 14.77 1.84 6.62
CA VAL A 135 14.60 0.41 6.37
C VAL A 135 15.71 -0.12 5.46
N SER A 136 16.00 0.57 4.35
CA SER A 136 17.06 0.18 3.41
C SER A 136 18.43 0.18 4.07
N TYR A 137 18.80 1.25 4.79
CA TYR A 137 20.08 1.32 5.49
C TYR A 137 20.21 0.26 6.59
N ASN A 138 19.12 -0.04 7.31
CA ASN A 138 19.13 -1.10 8.31
C ASN A 138 19.38 -2.47 7.66
N GLY A 139 18.73 -2.75 6.52
CA GLY A 139 18.96 -3.95 5.71
C GLY A 139 20.40 -4.08 5.21
N LEU A 140 21.05 -2.95 4.93
CA LEU A 140 22.48 -2.85 4.58
C LEU A 140 23.42 -2.83 5.79
N ARG A 141 22.90 -3.02 7.01
CA ARG A 141 23.63 -2.98 8.29
C ARG A 141 24.31 -1.63 8.58
N GLN A 142 23.87 -0.55 7.91
CA GLN A 142 24.30 0.82 8.15
C GLN A 142 23.42 1.45 9.24
N TYR A 143 23.51 0.92 10.45
CA TYR A 143 22.52 1.20 11.50
C TYR A 143 22.48 2.66 11.97
N ASP A 144 23.62 3.35 12.04
CA ASP A 144 23.63 4.77 12.43
C ASP A 144 22.90 5.65 11.40
N ARG A 145 23.09 5.38 10.11
CA ARG A 145 22.34 6.06 9.04
C ARG A 145 20.86 5.72 9.12
N ALA A 146 20.52 4.46 9.39
CA ALA A 146 19.13 4.06 9.58
C ALA A 146 18.46 4.85 10.71
N ILE A 147 19.13 4.99 11.86
CA ILE A 147 18.64 5.75 13.01
C ILE A 147 18.40 7.22 12.64
N GLN A 148 19.33 7.86 11.92
CA GLN A 148 19.18 9.25 11.45
C GLN A 148 17.94 9.43 10.56
N GLU A 149 17.73 8.51 9.61
CA GLU A 149 16.56 8.55 8.73
C GLU A 149 15.24 8.35 9.50
N TYR A 150 15.22 7.43 10.48
CA TYR A 150 14.03 7.26 11.33
C TYR A 150 13.78 8.47 12.24
N ASP A 151 14.83 9.09 12.78
CA ASP A 151 14.74 10.33 13.56
C ASP A 151 14.12 11.46 12.73
N GLU A 152 14.52 11.60 11.47
CA GLU A 152 13.94 12.58 10.56
C GLU A 152 12.46 12.29 10.24
N ALA A 153 12.11 11.01 10.03
CA ALA A 153 10.71 10.61 9.86
C ALA A 153 9.84 10.95 11.09
N ILE A 154 10.37 10.74 12.30
CA ILE A 154 9.69 11.07 13.57
C ILE A 154 9.58 12.59 13.76
N ARG A 155 10.62 13.35 13.39
CA ARG A 155 10.61 14.81 13.44
C ARG A 155 9.54 15.41 12.51
N LEU A 156 9.42 14.87 11.29
CA LEU A 156 8.44 15.31 10.30
C LEU A 156 7.01 14.93 10.66
N ARG A 157 6.81 13.75 11.26
CA ARG A 157 5.53 13.28 11.78
C ARG A 157 5.68 12.81 13.23
N PRO A 158 5.54 13.74 14.20
CA PRO A 158 5.47 13.37 15.61
C PRO A 158 4.36 12.34 15.84
N GLY A 159 4.68 11.26 16.54
CA GLY A 159 3.74 10.15 16.76
C GLY A 159 3.66 9.12 15.62
N TYR A 160 4.64 9.06 14.70
CA TYR A 160 4.75 7.99 13.70
C TYR A 160 5.25 6.67 14.35
N PRO A 161 4.37 5.71 14.72
CA PRO A 161 4.77 4.61 15.61
C PRO A 161 5.68 3.60 14.91
N VAL A 162 5.53 3.47 13.59
CA VAL A 162 6.35 2.57 12.76
C VAL A 162 7.80 3.04 12.74
N ALA A 163 8.04 4.32 12.47
CA ALA A 163 9.39 4.88 12.50
C ALA A 163 10.02 4.76 13.90
N THR A 164 9.24 4.97 14.97
CA THR A 164 9.71 4.79 16.35
C THR A 164 10.16 3.34 16.61
N ARG A 165 9.33 2.35 16.28
CA ARG A 165 9.68 0.93 16.43
C ARG A 165 10.90 0.54 15.59
N ASN A 166 10.97 1.03 14.36
CA ASN A 166 12.09 0.75 13.47
C ASN A 166 13.40 1.38 13.94
N ARG A 167 13.33 2.58 14.53
CA ARG A 167 14.46 3.23 15.19
C ARG A 167 14.97 2.41 16.36
N GLU A 168 14.09 2.00 17.27
CA GLU A 168 14.45 1.16 18.41
C GLU A 168 15.12 -0.15 17.97
N LEU A 169 14.59 -0.77 16.92
CA LEU A 169 15.19 -1.96 16.32
C LEU A 169 16.59 -1.66 15.76
N ALA A 170 16.77 -0.54 15.07
CA ALA A 170 18.07 -0.15 14.53
C ALA A 170 19.11 0.10 15.62
N VAL A 171 18.73 0.71 16.74
CA VAL A 171 19.60 0.87 17.93
C VAL A 171 20.01 -0.50 18.46
N ARG A 172 19.06 -1.42 18.66
CA ARG A 172 19.40 -2.79 19.11
C ARG A 172 20.34 -3.51 18.14
N ASN A 173 20.09 -3.43 16.84
CA ASN A 173 20.93 -4.06 15.82
C ASN A 173 22.36 -3.48 15.82
N ARG A 174 22.50 -2.17 16.03
CA ARG A 174 23.80 -1.51 16.19
C ARG A 174 24.55 -1.99 17.42
N ASP A 175 23.89 -2.01 18.57
CA ASP A 175 24.52 -2.36 19.84
C ASP A 175 24.96 -3.84 19.84
N GLN A 176 24.16 -4.74 19.24
CA GLN A 176 24.52 -6.14 19.03
C GLN A 176 25.74 -6.30 18.10
N ALA A 177 25.84 -5.48 17.05
CA ALA A 177 26.99 -5.51 16.16
C ALA A 177 28.26 -4.97 16.84
N GLY A 178 28.15 -3.96 17.71
CA GLY A 178 29.25 -3.41 18.50
C GLY A 178 29.69 -4.29 19.68
N GLY A 179 28.76 -5.03 20.30
CA GLY A 179 29.05 -5.93 21.43
C GLY A 179 29.91 -7.14 21.07
N SER A 180 30.07 -7.46 19.78
CA SER A 180 30.94 -8.55 19.32
C SER A 180 32.43 -8.22 19.42
N SER A 181 32.82 -6.97 19.74
CA SER A 181 34.23 -6.57 19.90
C SER A 181 34.67 -6.31 21.34
N GLY A 182 33.77 -6.44 22.34
CA GLY A 182 34.00 -6.05 23.73
C GLY A 182 34.09 -7.17 24.78
N GLY A 183 34.24 -8.43 24.37
CA GLY A 183 34.34 -9.57 25.28
C GLY A 183 35.78 -9.90 25.70
N THR A 184 36.20 -9.43 26.87
CA THR A 184 37.43 -9.86 27.54
C THR A 184 37.37 -11.36 27.91
N GLY A 185 38.31 -12.14 27.36
CA GLY A 185 38.86 -13.39 27.91
C GLY A 185 37.92 -14.45 28.51
N ARG A 186 37.63 -15.52 27.77
CA ARG A 186 37.91 -16.91 28.21
C ARG A 186 37.80 -17.90 27.04
N THR A 187 38.72 -18.84 27.07
CA THR A 187 39.02 -19.92 26.13
C THR A 187 37.89 -20.95 25.97
N SER A 188 37.56 -21.33 24.74
CA SER A 188 37.64 -22.71 24.23
C SER A 188 37.09 -22.75 22.80
N GLY A 189 37.76 -23.52 21.93
CA GLY A 189 37.44 -23.61 20.51
C GLY A 189 36.06 -24.19 20.23
N GLY A 190 35.40 -23.65 19.20
CA GLY A 190 34.16 -24.18 18.67
C GLY A 190 33.50 -23.19 17.72
N SER A 191 33.56 -23.50 16.42
CA SER A 191 32.80 -22.94 15.29
C SER A 191 32.62 -21.42 15.19
N LEU A 192 33.12 -20.88 14.07
CA LEU A 192 32.62 -19.64 13.45
C LEU A 192 31.15 -19.85 13.01
N SER A 193 30.23 -19.86 13.97
CA SER A 193 28.79 -19.90 13.74
C SER A 193 28.26 -18.49 13.86
N GLY A 194 27.64 -18.02 12.77
CA GLY A 194 27.17 -16.65 12.56
C GLY A 194 26.52 -16.02 13.78
N GLY A 195 26.92 -14.77 14.06
CA GLY A 195 26.26 -13.93 15.03
C GLY A 195 24.75 -13.80 14.76
N PRO A 196 23.97 -13.33 15.75
CA PRO A 196 22.52 -13.26 15.62
C PRO A 196 22.12 -12.51 14.35
N THR A 197 21.23 -13.11 13.57
CA THR A 197 20.66 -12.45 12.39
C THR A 197 19.83 -11.26 12.87
N PRO A 198 20.09 -10.04 12.38
CA PRO A 198 19.32 -8.87 12.81
C PRO A 198 17.85 -9.05 12.41
N SER A 199 16.94 -8.70 13.32
CA SER A 199 15.51 -8.78 13.01
C SER A 199 15.17 -7.77 11.89
N PRO A 200 14.32 -8.15 10.92
CA PRO A 200 13.95 -7.25 9.84
C PRO A 200 13.08 -6.10 10.36
N PRO A 201 13.26 -4.87 9.85
CA PRO A 201 12.39 -3.75 10.21
C PRO A 201 10.97 -3.92 9.70
N VAL A 202 10.03 -3.26 10.38
CA VAL A 202 8.62 -3.28 10.01
C VAL A 202 8.42 -2.34 8.83
N THR A 203 7.89 -2.87 7.73
CA THR A 203 7.48 -2.04 6.60
C THR A 203 5.98 -1.79 6.71
N THR A 204 5.56 -0.52 6.70
CA THR A 204 4.15 -0.19 6.47
C THR A 204 4.01 0.40 5.10
N GLY A 205 3.03 -0.09 4.36
CA GLY A 205 2.71 0.48 3.07
C GLY A 205 2.34 1.96 3.20
N PRO A 206 2.93 2.86 2.39
CA PRO A 206 2.50 4.25 2.30
C PRO A 206 1.05 4.38 1.82
N ALA A 207 0.38 5.48 2.17
CA ALA A 207 -0.95 5.76 1.65
C ALA A 207 -0.91 5.84 0.10
N VAL A 208 -1.95 5.32 -0.54
CA VAL A 208 -2.16 5.51 -1.98
C VAL A 208 -2.18 7.01 -2.25
N SER A 209 -1.59 7.46 -3.36
CA SER A 209 -1.70 8.84 -3.88
C SER A 209 -3.14 9.08 -4.36
N GLY A 210 -4.10 9.00 -3.43
CA GLY A 210 -5.51 9.25 -3.64
C GLY A 210 -5.71 10.75 -3.56
N ASN A 211 -5.96 11.35 -4.72
CA ASN A 211 -6.26 12.75 -4.89
C ASN A 211 -7.44 13.13 -3.97
N SER A 212 -7.17 13.77 -2.84
CA SER A 212 -8.17 14.35 -1.94
C SER A 212 -8.72 15.65 -2.54
N SER A 213 -9.25 15.59 -3.77
CA SER A 213 -9.99 16.70 -4.37
C SER A 213 -11.30 16.20 -4.99
N GLY A 214 -12.38 16.39 -4.24
CA GLY A 214 -13.73 16.59 -4.76
C GLY A 214 -14.56 15.34 -5.08
N GLY A 215 -15.19 14.74 -4.06
CA GLY A 215 -16.33 13.84 -4.22
C GLY A 215 -17.11 13.79 -2.90
N PRO A 216 -18.47 13.85 -2.91
CA PRO A 216 -19.24 14.27 -1.75
C PRO A 216 -19.17 13.23 -0.63
N ARG A 217 -19.00 13.74 0.60
CA ARG A 217 -19.18 12.98 1.84
C ARG A 217 -20.62 12.46 1.90
N GLY A 218 -20.85 11.23 1.44
CA GLY A 218 -22.08 10.49 1.67
C GLY A 218 -22.06 9.84 3.05
N GLY A 219 -22.37 10.63 4.08
CA GLY A 219 -22.76 10.11 5.39
C GLY A 219 -24.14 9.47 5.31
N GLY A 220 -24.29 8.30 5.92
CA GLY A 220 -25.50 7.50 5.88
C GLY A 220 -26.64 7.96 6.80
N THR A 221 -27.73 7.23 6.62
CA THR A 221 -28.88 6.95 7.52
C THR A 221 -29.97 8.00 7.71
N ASP A 222 -31.10 7.73 7.03
CA ASP A 222 -32.52 7.81 7.42
C ASP A 222 -32.94 8.71 8.59
N VAL A 223 -33.90 9.63 8.33
CA VAL A 223 -35.14 9.78 9.11
C VAL A 223 -36.28 10.27 8.20
N ILE A 224 -37.39 9.56 8.27
CA ILE A 224 -38.73 9.82 7.69
C ILE A 224 -39.35 11.09 8.29
N LEU A 225 -40.03 11.93 7.48
CA LEU A 225 -41.33 12.52 7.82
C LEU A 225 -42.03 13.14 6.59
N GLN A 226 -43.09 12.45 6.18
CA GLN A 226 -44.34 12.87 5.51
C GLN A 226 -44.46 14.31 4.99
N ARG A 227 -44.81 14.43 3.69
CA ARG A 227 -46.04 15.09 3.21
C ARG A 227 -46.25 14.82 1.70
N SER A 228 -47.34 14.15 1.37
CA SER A 228 -47.96 14.16 0.03
C SER A 228 -48.90 15.39 -0.09
N PRO A 229 -49.64 15.57 -1.20
CA PRO A 229 -49.23 16.19 -2.45
C PRO A 229 -50.04 17.49 -2.72
N GLU A 230 -49.49 18.46 -3.43
CA GLU A 230 -50.30 19.54 -4.00
C GLU A 230 -50.22 19.55 -5.54
N THR A 231 -51.40 19.36 -6.10
CA THR A 231 -51.83 19.56 -7.48
C THR A 231 -51.70 21.02 -7.91
N ASN A 232 -51.19 21.29 -9.12
CA ASN A 232 -51.92 22.14 -10.08
C ASN A 232 -51.35 21.98 -11.51
N PRO A 233 -52.19 21.89 -12.56
CA PRO A 233 -51.78 21.62 -13.93
C PRO A 233 -51.61 22.89 -14.78
N ARG A 234 -51.04 22.71 -15.97
CA ARG A 234 -51.41 23.49 -17.16
C ARG A 234 -52.08 22.55 -18.15
#